data_AF-A0A2Z6LMW6-F1
#
_entry.id   AF-A0A2Z6LMW6-F1
#
_cell.length_a   1.000
_cell.length_b   1.000
_cell.length_c   1.000
_cell.angle_alpha   90.00
_cell.angle_beta   90.00
_cell.angle_gamma   90.00
#
_symmetry.space_group_name_H-M   'P 1'
#
loop_
_entity.id
_entity.type
_entity.pdbx_description
1 polymer ?
#
loop_
_entity_poly.entity_id
_entity_poly.type
_entity_poly.pdbx_seq_one_letter_code
_entity_poly.pdbx_strand_id
1 'polypeptide(L)'
;MSLIKISLSMLALCLVSAQAARFDIVNQCSYTVWPAATPSGGGRQLNSGQTWSIDIPAGTSSGRVWGRTGCSFDGSGRGSCQTGDCGGALSCTLSGQPPLTLSEFTLNGGNNLDYINLSVIDGFNVPMQFSSTSNGCNVVLNCRESSCPDAYQNPNQNEKVHSCPGGNLHALMLIKIPIKMKKFIHAPVAARFDIVNRCPYTVWPAAIPKGGGRQLNSGQTWPLDIPAGTSAARIWGRTGCSFDASGRGSCQTGDCGGALSCSLSGKSPTTLAEFSLNAGNNKDYIDLSVIDGFNIPMQFSSTSNGCNKVLNCRDSNCPDAYHQPNDVKTVSCPGGTNYRIIFCP
;
A
#
# COMPACT_ATOMS: atom_id res chain seq x y z
N MET A 1 -78.26 -15.18 -24.40
CA MET A 1 -77.88 -14.07 -23.48
C MET A 1 -77.48 -14.72 -22.17
N SER A 2 -76.29 -14.60 -21.59
CA SER A 2 -75.21 -13.63 -21.76
C SER A 2 -73.89 -14.31 -21.35
N LEU A 3 -72.84 -14.18 -22.17
CA LEU A 3 -71.49 -14.65 -21.84
C LEU A 3 -70.81 -13.62 -20.94
N ILE A 4 -70.49 -14.01 -19.70
CA ILE A 4 -69.72 -13.19 -18.76
C ILE A 4 -68.27 -13.16 -19.24
N LYS A 5 -67.83 -12.00 -19.76
CA LYS A 5 -66.43 -11.75 -20.13
C LYS A 5 -65.64 -11.43 -18.86
N ILE A 6 -64.84 -12.38 -18.39
CA ILE A 6 -63.84 -12.14 -17.34
C ILE A 6 -62.68 -11.37 -18.01
N SER A 7 -62.56 -10.08 -17.68
CA SER A 7 -61.44 -9.25 -18.12
C SER A 7 -60.22 -9.58 -17.24
N LEU A 8 -59.25 -10.28 -17.83
CA LEU A 8 -57.96 -10.55 -17.19
C LEU A 8 -57.10 -9.27 -17.32
N SER A 9 -57.04 -8.48 -16.26
CA SER A 9 -56.14 -7.33 -16.16
C SER A 9 -54.69 -7.83 -16.17
N MET A 10 -54.00 -7.60 -17.29
CA MET A 10 -52.58 -7.85 -17.44
C MET A 10 -51.84 -6.78 -16.64
N LEU A 11 -51.48 -7.09 -15.39
CA LEU A 11 -50.59 -6.24 -14.60
C LEU A 11 -49.21 -6.27 -15.28
N ALA A 12 -48.93 -5.27 -16.11
CA ALA A 12 -47.63 -5.09 -16.73
C ALA A 12 -46.61 -4.83 -15.61
N LEU A 13 -45.84 -5.88 -15.27
CA LEU A 13 -44.66 -5.75 -14.43
C LEU A 13 -43.69 -4.83 -15.19
N CYS A 14 -43.65 -3.54 -14.83
CA CYS A 14 -42.56 -2.66 -15.24
C CYS A 14 -41.28 -3.23 -14.63
N LEU A 15 -40.58 -4.05 -15.39
CA LEU A 15 -39.18 -4.35 -15.14
C LEU A 15 -38.43 -3.03 -15.32
N VAL A 16 -38.27 -2.28 -14.23
CA VAL A 16 -37.32 -1.18 -14.18
C VAL A 16 -35.96 -1.83 -14.38
N SER A 17 -35.41 -1.72 -15.59
CA SER A 17 -34.04 -2.14 -15.87
C SER A 17 -33.11 -1.23 -15.08
N ALA A 18 -32.71 -1.68 -13.88
CA ALA A 18 -31.67 -1.03 -13.11
C ALA A 18 -30.37 -1.09 -13.93
N GLN A 19 -30.02 0.00 -14.61
CA GLN A 19 -28.79 0.08 -15.40
C GLN A 19 -27.59 0.01 -14.45
N ALA A 20 -26.79 -1.05 -14.59
CA ALA A 20 -25.55 -1.20 -13.83
C ALA A 20 -24.55 -0.10 -14.20
N ALA A 21 -23.80 0.41 -13.23
CA ALA A 21 -22.68 1.30 -13.49
C ALA A 21 -21.49 0.46 -13.96
N ARG A 22 -20.84 0.90 -15.04
CA ARG A 22 -19.66 0.21 -15.58
C ARG A 22 -18.41 0.88 -15.05
N PHE A 23 -17.52 0.09 -14.48
CA PHE A 23 -16.19 0.52 -14.05
C PHE A 23 -15.13 -0.14 -14.92
N ASP A 24 -14.36 0.69 -15.62
CA ASP A 24 -13.19 0.24 -16.36
C ASP A 24 -11.94 0.53 -15.51
N ILE A 25 -11.35 -0.53 -14.96
CA ILE A 25 -10.17 -0.48 -14.10
C ILE A 25 -8.95 -0.77 -14.96
N VAL A 26 -8.09 0.23 -15.14
CA VAL A 26 -6.91 0.12 -16.00
C VAL A 26 -5.65 0.18 -15.16
N ASN A 27 -4.77 -0.81 -15.33
CA ASN A 27 -3.43 -0.73 -14.78
C ASN A 27 -2.53 0.09 -15.71
N GLN A 28 -2.21 1.32 -15.32
CA GLN A 28 -1.23 2.17 -15.99
C GLN A 28 0.11 2.22 -15.24
N CYS A 29 0.28 1.45 -14.16
CA CYS A 29 1.58 1.26 -13.51
C CYS A 29 2.50 0.41 -14.39
N SER A 30 3.81 0.63 -14.27
CA SER A 30 4.83 -0.18 -14.96
C SER A 30 5.00 -1.59 -14.36
N TYR A 31 4.20 -1.95 -13.37
CA TYR A 31 4.25 -3.23 -12.64
C TYR A 31 2.86 -3.85 -12.57
N THR A 32 2.80 -5.16 -12.34
CA THR A 32 1.53 -5.88 -12.18
C THR A 32 0.81 -5.45 -10.90
N VAL A 33 -0.49 -5.22 -11.03
CA VAL A 33 -1.41 -4.89 -9.93
C VAL A 33 -2.54 -5.90 -9.94
N TRP A 34 -3.06 -6.25 -8.76
CA TRP A 34 -4.23 -7.10 -8.62
C TRP A 34 -5.38 -6.27 -8.08
N PRO A 35 -6.06 -5.46 -8.90
CA PRO A 35 -7.25 -4.75 -8.43
C PRO A 35 -8.29 -5.71 -7.85
N ALA A 36 -9.01 -5.20 -6.87
CA ALA A 36 -10.12 -5.87 -6.22
C ALA A 36 -11.31 -4.92 -6.10
N ALA A 37 -12.51 -5.50 -6.11
CA ALA A 37 -13.75 -4.74 -6.06
C ALA A 37 -14.83 -5.49 -5.28
N THR A 38 -15.58 -4.76 -4.48
CA THR A 38 -16.76 -5.25 -3.74
C THR A 38 -17.93 -4.28 -3.95
N PRO A 39 -19.19 -4.76 -3.99
CA PRO A 39 -19.61 -6.16 -3.82
C PRO A 39 -19.43 -7.01 -5.10
N SER A 40 -19.18 -6.38 -6.25
CA SER A 40 -19.06 -7.05 -7.54
C SER A 40 -17.64 -7.02 -8.07
N GLY A 41 -17.23 -8.09 -8.75
CA GLY A 41 -15.94 -8.21 -9.43
C GLY A 41 -14.92 -9.07 -8.67
N GLY A 42 -14.85 -8.97 -7.35
CA GLY A 42 -13.91 -9.74 -6.55
C GLY A 42 -12.48 -9.27 -6.75
N GLY A 43 -11.78 -9.79 -7.76
CA GLY A 43 -10.45 -9.30 -8.11
C GLY A 43 -9.80 -10.02 -9.29
N ARG A 44 -8.82 -9.36 -9.91
CA ARG A 44 -8.15 -9.84 -11.13
C ARG A 44 -6.70 -9.39 -11.18
N GLN A 45 -5.81 -10.20 -11.76
CA GLN A 45 -4.47 -9.75 -12.12
C GLN A 45 -4.50 -8.87 -13.38
N LEU A 46 -3.87 -7.69 -13.31
CA LEU A 46 -3.65 -6.81 -14.45
C LEU A 46 -2.16 -6.48 -14.58
N ASN A 47 -1.57 -6.87 -15.70
CA ASN A 47 -0.27 -6.36 -16.14
C ASN A 47 -0.41 -4.91 -16.66
N SER A 48 0.72 -4.23 -16.83
CA SER A 48 0.77 -2.87 -17.36
C SER A 48 -0.01 -2.74 -18.67
N GLY A 49 -0.87 -1.74 -18.75
CA GLY A 49 -1.74 -1.43 -19.89
C GLY A 49 -3.03 -2.24 -19.97
N GLN A 50 -3.23 -3.25 -19.12
CA GLN A 50 -4.43 -4.08 -19.17
C GLN A 50 -5.62 -3.42 -18.47
N THR A 51 -6.82 -3.75 -18.95
CA THR A 51 -8.10 -3.25 -18.44
C THR A 51 -8.95 -4.40 -17.91
N TRP A 52 -9.63 -4.15 -16.79
CA TRP A 52 -10.69 -4.99 -16.24
C TRP A 52 -11.98 -4.18 -16.12
N SER A 53 -12.98 -4.55 -16.90
CA SER A 53 -14.33 -3.99 -16.80
C SER A 53 -15.17 -4.80 -15.82
N ILE A 54 -15.88 -4.12 -14.93
CA ILE A 54 -16.90 -4.71 -14.05
C ILE A 54 -18.19 -3.89 -14.13
N ASP A 55 -19.32 -4.59 -14.08
CA ASP A 55 -20.63 -3.97 -13.97
C ASP A 55 -21.10 -4.09 -12.51
N ILE A 56 -21.43 -2.95 -11.91
CA ILE A 56 -21.84 -2.86 -10.52
C ILE A 56 -23.33 -2.47 -10.48
N PRO A 57 -24.18 -3.25 -9.79
CA PRO A 57 -25.62 -3.00 -9.76
C PRO A 57 -25.96 -1.59 -9.26
N ALA A 58 -26.92 -0.93 -9.92
CA ALA A 58 -27.52 0.29 -9.36
C ALA A 58 -28.18 -0.03 -8.00
N GLY A 59 -28.15 0.95 -7.10
CA GLY A 59 -28.60 0.78 -5.71
C GLY A 59 -27.55 0.21 -4.77
N THR A 60 -26.31 0.03 -5.22
CA THR A 60 -25.19 -0.37 -4.35
C THR A 60 -24.95 0.69 -3.28
N SER A 61 -25.27 0.36 -2.03
CA SER A 61 -25.18 1.28 -0.88
C SER A 61 -23.75 1.47 -0.35
N SER A 62 -22.85 0.52 -0.62
CA SER A 62 -21.44 0.60 -0.27
C SER A 62 -20.62 -0.26 -1.21
N GLY A 63 -19.81 0.37 -2.06
CA GLY A 63 -18.90 -0.29 -2.95
C GLY A 63 -17.50 0.27 -2.85
N ARG A 64 -16.51 -0.56 -3.18
CA ARG A 64 -15.09 -0.25 -3.04
C ARG A 64 -14.31 -0.84 -4.21
N VAL A 65 -13.31 -0.11 -4.69
CA VAL A 65 -12.22 -0.62 -5.52
C VAL A 65 -10.88 -0.20 -4.95
N TRP A 66 -9.91 -1.12 -4.95
CA TRP A 66 -8.53 -0.83 -4.54
C TRP A 66 -7.51 -1.65 -5.34
N GLY A 67 -6.27 -1.19 -5.32
CA GLY A 67 -5.13 -1.92 -5.88
C GLY A 67 -4.45 -2.80 -4.83
N ARG A 68 -3.95 -3.96 -5.26
CA ARG A 68 -3.09 -4.84 -4.44
C ARG A 68 -1.76 -5.08 -5.12
N THR A 69 -0.68 -5.19 -4.36
CA THR A 69 0.67 -5.36 -4.88
C THR A 69 1.37 -6.58 -4.29
N GLY A 70 2.35 -7.11 -5.04
CA GLY A 70 3.16 -8.24 -4.59
C GLY A 70 2.35 -9.51 -4.32
N CYS A 71 1.29 -9.75 -5.09
CA CYS A 71 0.42 -10.89 -4.85
C CYS A 71 0.95 -12.19 -5.47
N SER A 72 0.67 -13.30 -4.81
CA SER A 72 0.87 -14.66 -5.33
C SER A 72 -0.34 -15.50 -4.98
N PHE A 73 -0.96 -16.11 -5.99
CA PHE A 73 -2.13 -16.97 -5.85
C PHE A 73 -1.88 -18.33 -6.52
N ASP A 74 -2.42 -19.38 -5.92
CA ASP A 74 -2.49 -20.71 -6.53
C ASP A 74 -3.59 -20.77 -7.61
N GLY A 75 -3.70 -21.92 -8.29
CA GLY A 75 -4.72 -22.14 -9.33
C GLY A 75 -6.16 -22.09 -8.83
N SER A 76 -6.39 -22.12 -7.51
CA SER A 76 -7.70 -21.95 -6.89
C SER A 76 -7.98 -20.51 -6.45
N GLY A 77 -7.05 -19.58 -6.69
CA GLY A 77 -7.17 -18.18 -6.28
C GLY A 77 -6.90 -17.93 -4.80
N ARG A 78 -6.25 -18.87 -4.09
CA ARG A 78 -5.82 -18.70 -2.70
C ARG A 78 -4.35 -18.31 -2.64
N GLY A 79 -4.00 -17.40 -1.74
CA GLY A 79 -2.68 -16.79 -1.76
C GLY A 79 -2.52 -15.66 -0.75
N SER A 80 -1.72 -14.66 -1.11
CA SER A 80 -1.55 -13.44 -0.32
C SER A 80 -1.04 -12.29 -1.18
N CYS A 81 -1.30 -11.06 -0.74
CA CYS A 81 -0.71 -9.83 -1.26
C CYS A 81 0.15 -9.13 -0.19
N GLN A 82 1.16 -8.38 -0.63
CA GLN A 82 1.97 -7.55 0.27
C GLN A 82 1.20 -6.34 0.79
N THR A 83 0.31 -5.76 -0.02
CA THR A 83 -0.57 -4.65 0.39
C THR A 83 -1.99 -4.85 -0.17
N GLY A 84 -2.99 -4.35 0.56
CA GLY A 84 -4.40 -4.41 0.16
C GLY A 84 -5.00 -5.82 0.14
N ASP A 85 -4.38 -6.81 0.77
CA ASP A 85 -4.86 -8.18 0.78
C ASP A 85 -6.26 -8.30 1.40
N CYS A 86 -7.10 -9.22 0.91
CA CYS A 86 -8.48 -9.40 1.39
C CYS A 86 -8.72 -10.80 1.96
N GLY A 87 -7.81 -11.26 2.82
CA GLY A 87 -7.89 -12.57 3.47
C GLY A 87 -7.33 -13.71 2.61
N GLY A 88 -6.35 -13.40 1.77
CA GLY A 88 -5.66 -14.34 0.91
C GLY A 88 -6.46 -14.80 -0.31
N ALA A 89 -7.53 -14.09 -0.67
CA ALA A 89 -8.38 -14.44 -1.80
C ALA A 89 -8.11 -13.54 -3.03
N LEU A 90 -7.97 -14.15 -4.21
CA LEU A 90 -7.92 -13.39 -5.47
C LEU A 90 -9.25 -12.68 -5.72
N SER A 91 -10.36 -13.39 -5.51
CA SER A 91 -11.73 -12.87 -5.61
C SER A 91 -12.22 -12.42 -4.23
N CYS A 92 -12.16 -11.11 -3.95
CA CYS A 92 -12.52 -10.56 -2.65
C CYS A 92 -14.04 -10.55 -2.41
N THR A 93 -14.44 -10.96 -1.21
CA THR A 93 -15.79 -10.74 -0.68
C THR A 93 -15.81 -9.73 0.48
N LEU A 94 -14.62 -9.36 0.96
CA LEU A 94 -14.37 -8.41 2.04
C LEU A 94 -13.45 -7.28 1.53
N SER A 95 -13.41 -6.16 2.25
CA SER A 95 -12.48 -5.07 1.95
C SER A 95 -11.02 -5.49 2.23
N GLY A 96 -10.08 -4.78 1.61
CA GLY A 96 -8.65 -5.05 1.77
C GLY A 96 -8.09 -4.54 3.11
N GLN A 97 -6.96 -5.10 3.53
CA GLN A 97 -6.23 -4.75 4.74
C GLN A 97 -5.22 -3.62 4.48
N PRO A 98 -5.07 -2.64 5.41
CA PRO A 98 -4.08 -1.57 5.33
C PRO A 98 -2.64 -2.07 5.05
N PRO A 99 -1.80 -1.32 4.30
CA PRO A 99 -2.13 -0.05 3.65
C PRO A 99 -2.89 -0.24 2.33
N LEU A 100 -3.92 0.56 2.06
CA LEU A 100 -4.58 0.62 0.75
C LEU A 100 -5.20 1.98 0.42
N THR A 101 -4.97 2.43 -0.82
CA THR A 101 -5.73 3.54 -1.42
C THR A 101 -7.07 3.00 -1.91
N LEU A 102 -8.17 3.56 -1.43
CA LEU A 102 -9.53 3.17 -1.76
C LEU A 102 -10.19 4.17 -2.72
N SER A 103 -10.98 3.64 -3.66
CA SER A 103 -12.10 4.36 -4.29
C SER A 103 -13.37 3.80 -3.70
N GLU A 104 -14.19 4.66 -3.10
CA GLU A 104 -15.44 4.29 -2.44
C GLU A 104 -16.61 4.93 -3.17
N PHE A 105 -17.71 4.20 -3.29
CA PHE A 105 -18.87 4.67 -4.02
C PHE A 105 -20.21 4.15 -3.48
N THR A 106 -21.26 4.92 -3.73
CA THR A 106 -22.66 4.59 -3.53
C THR A 106 -23.38 4.88 -4.83
N LEU A 107 -24.08 3.91 -5.40
CA LEU A 107 -24.76 4.04 -6.69
C LEU A 107 -26.26 4.16 -6.50
N ASN A 108 -26.88 5.12 -7.19
CA ASN A 108 -28.30 5.43 -7.09
C ASN A 108 -28.74 5.60 -5.62
N GLY A 109 -28.00 6.43 -4.89
CA GLY A 109 -28.31 6.82 -3.51
C GLY A 109 -29.42 7.87 -3.46
N GLY A 110 -29.38 8.72 -2.43
CA GLY A 110 -30.38 9.79 -2.25
C GLY A 110 -30.49 10.70 -3.49
N ASN A 111 -31.73 10.97 -3.90
CA ASN A 111 -32.08 11.76 -5.09
C ASN A 111 -31.57 11.18 -6.43
N ASN A 112 -31.40 9.86 -6.53
CA ASN A 112 -30.87 9.19 -7.73
C ASN A 112 -29.49 9.76 -8.12
N LEU A 113 -28.62 9.92 -7.12
CA LEU A 113 -27.24 10.38 -7.29
C LEU A 113 -26.27 9.24 -7.00
N ASP A 114 -25.17 9.20 -7.75
CA ASP A 114 -24.02 8.36 -7.48
C ASP A 114 -23.00 9.17 -6.68
N TYR A 115 -22.59 8.69 -5.51
CA TYR A 115 -21.58 9.34 -4.67
C TYR A 115 -20.25 8.61 -4.80
N ILE A 116 -19.16 9.35 -4.93
CA ILE A 116 -17.79 8.82 -5.06
C ILE A 116 -16.82 9.64 -4.22
N ASN A 117 -15.83 8.96 -3.66
CA ASN A 117 -14.65 9.57 -3.08
C ASN A 117 -13.43 8.66 -3.23
N LEU A 118 -12.24 9.23 -2.98
CA LEU A 118 -11.03 8.46 -2.71
C LEU A 118 -10.73 8.52 -1.21
N SER A 119 -10.08 7.49 -0.67
CA SER A 119 -9.67 7.44 0.73
C SER A 119 -8.27 6.86 0.88
N VAL A 120 -7.49 7.50 1.75
CA VAL A 120 -6.16 7.07 2.22
C VAL A 120 -6.13 6.99 3.75
N ILE A 121 -7.31 6.97 4.40
CA ILE A 121 -7.46 6.75 5.85
C ILE A 121 -6.75 5.46 6.26
N ASP A 122 -6.95 4.40 5.46
CA ASP A 122 -6.36 3.08 5.64
C ASP A 122 -4.93 2.98 5.06
N GLY A 123 -4.25 4.12 4.90
CA GLY A 123 -2.91 4.20 4.31
C GLY A 123 -2.90 4.35 2.79
N PHE A 124 -1.70 4.42 2.21
CA PHE A 124 -1.50 4.57 0.76
C PHE A 124 -0.61 3.44 0.25
N ASN A 125 -1.04 2.76 -0.81
CA ASN A 125 -0.24 1.72 -1.45
C ASN A 125 -0.05 1.93 -2.95
N VAL A 126 -1.09 2.37 -3.66
CA VAL A 126 -1.12 2.50 -5.11
C VAL A 126 -1.72 3.85 -5.49
N PRO A 127 -1.09 4.63 -6.39
CA PRO A 127 -1.70 5.83 -6.94
C PRO A 127 -2.96 5.49 -7.74
N MET A 128 -4.02 6.26 -7.52
CA MET A 128 -5.31 6.05 -8.13
C MET A 128 -5.84 7.36 -8.69
N GLN A 129 -6.40 7.31 -9.90
CA GLN A 129 -7.26 8.35 -10.42
C GLN A 129 -8.64 7.76 -10.65
N PHE A 130 -9.66 8.47 -10.19
CA PHE A 130 -11.04 8.25 -10.59
C PHE A 130 -11.43 9.32 -11.62
N SER A 131 -12.11 8.93 -12.69
CA SER A 131 -12.77 9.86 -13.60
C SER A 131 -14.11 9.31 -14.02
N SER A 132 -15.15 10.13 -13.97
CA SER A 132 -16.43 9.82 -14.61
C SER A 132 -16.39 10.27 -16.07
N THR A 133 -16.82 9.40 -16.98
CA THR A 133 -16.95 9.69 -18.42
C THR A 133 -18.42 9.83 -18.85
N SER A 134 -19.36 9.82 -17.90
CA SER A 134 -20.79 9.92 -18.17
C SER A 134 -21.22 11.36 -18.51
N ASN A 135 -22.19 11.50 -19.42
CA ASN A 135 -22.80 12.80 -19.75
C ASN A 135 -23.37 13.47 -18.49
N GLY A 136 -22.83 14.64 -18.12
CA GLY A 136 -23.28 15.41 -16.97
C GLY A 136 -22.53 15.15 -15.66
N CYS A 137 -21.51 14.30 -15.64
CA CYS A 137 -20.58 14.19 -14.51
C CYS A 137 -19.12 14.35 -14.91
N ASN A 138 -18.51 15.46 -14.48
CA ASN A 138 -17.11 15.80 -14.76
C ASN A 138 -16.23 15.68 -13.50
N VAL A 139 -16.44 14.62 -12.72
CA VAL A 139 -15.63 14.36 -11.51
C VAL A 139 -14.32 13.69 -11.92
N VAL A 140 -13.20 14.30 -11.53
CA VAL A 140 -11.86 13.73 -11.68
C VAL A 140 -11.12 13.88 -10.36
N LEU A 141 -10.78 12.76 -9.73
CA LEU A 141 -10.07 12.70 -8.45
C LEU A 141 -8.70 12.08 -8.66
N ASN A 142 -7.65 12.69 -8.10
CA ASN A 142 -6.28 12.27 -8.31
C ASN A 142 -5.57 12.05 -6.99
N CYS A 143 -5.24 10.80 -6.71
CA CYS A 143 -4.51 10.42 -5.52
C CYS A 143 -3.20 9.76 -5.86
N ARG A 144 -2.09 10.45 -5.55
CA ARG A 144 -0.75 10.05 -6.01
C ARG A 144 0.25 9.77 -4.91
N GLU A 145 -0.09 10.15 -3.68
CA GLU A 145 0.73 10.02 -2.49
C GLU A 145 -0.18 9.98 -1.26
N SER A 146 0.37 9.68 -0.08
CA SER A 146 -0.40 9.55 1.17
C SER A 146 -1.06 10.85 1.63
N SER A 147 -0.43 12.01 1.39
CA SER A 147 -1.01 13.34 1.70
C SER A 147 -1.85 13.86 0.54
N CYS A 148 -2.87 13.09 0.17
CA CYS A 148 -3.67 13.29 -1.03
C CYS A 148 -4.80 14.32 -0.83
N PRO A 149 -4.79 15.47 -1.54
CA PRO A 149 -5.85 16.48 -1.36
C PRO A 149 -7.23 16.04 -1.84
N ASP A 150 -7.30 15.13 -2.81
CA ASP A 150 -8.56 14.65 -3.41
C ASP A 150 -9.14 13.43 -2.65
N ALA A 151 -8.51 13.01 -1.55
CA ALA A 151 -8.95 11.86 -0.77
C ALA A 151 -9.22 12.21 0.69
N TYR A 152 -10.04 11.40 1.34
CA TYR A 152 -10.15 11.34 2.78
C TYR A 152 -8.81 10.94 3.40
N GLN A 153 -8.29 11.80 4.27
CA GLN A 153 -7.14 11.51 5.12
C GLN A 153 -7.56 11.25 6.56
N ASN A 154 -8.77 11.67 6.94
CA ASN A 154 -9.43 11.34 8.20
C ASN A 154 -10.98 11.38 8.03
N PRO A 155 -11.76 10.77 8.94
CA PRO A 155 -13.21 10.63 8.79
C PRO A 155 -14.03 11.94 8.77
N ASN A 156 -13.44 13.08 9.15
CA ASN A 156 -14.19 14.34 9.33
C ASN A 156 -14.25 15.21 8.06
N GLN A 157 -13.75 14.71 6.92
CA GLN A 157 -13.59 15.48 5.68
C GLN A 157 -14.72 15.25 4.67
N ASN A 158 -15.97 15.48 5.09
CA ASN A 158 -17.16 15.21 4.26
C ASN A 158 -17.13 15.94 2.91
N GLU A 159 -16.36 17.02 2.77
CA GLU A 159 -16.15 17.76 1.53
C GLU A 159 -15.43 16.95 0.43
N LYS A 160 -14.90 15.76 0.74
CA LYS A 160 -14.23 14.86 -0.23
C LYS A 160 -15.21 13.96 -1.00
N VAL A 161 -16.50 13.99 -0.68
CA VAL A 161 -17.54 13.28 -1.44
C VAL A 161 -17.99 14.12 -2.63
N HIS A 162 -17.99 13.50 -3.79
CA HIS A 162 -18.51 14.05 -5.04
C HIS A 162 -19.75 13.29 -5.47
N SER A 163 -20.70 13.97 -6.11
CA SER A 163 -21.94 13.35 -6.62
C SER A 163 -22.08 13.52 -8.13
N CYS A 164 -22.51 12.45 -8.80
CA CYS A 164 -22.91 12.42 -10.20
C CYS A 164 -24.42 12.14 -10.32
N PRO A 165 -25.10 12.56 -11.41
CA PRO A 165 -26.43 12.04 -11.74
C PRO A 165 -26.41 10.52 -11.92
N GLY A 166 -27.39 9.82 -11.34
CA GLY A 166 -27.50 8.36 -11.38
C GLY A 166 -27.94 7.82 -12.74
N GLY A 167 -27.61 6.55 -12.99
CA GLY A 167 -28.13 5.74 -14.11
C GLY A 167 -27.21 5.58 -15.32
N ASN A 168 -26.10 6.31 -15.40
CA ASN A 168 -25.14 6.18 -16.53
C ASN A 168 -23.68 6.33 -16.11
N LEU A 169 -23.33 6.02 -14.85
CA LEU A 169 -21.93 6.15 -14.42
C LEU A 169 -21.04 5.15 -15.16
N HIS A 170 -20.22 5.69 -16.06
CA HIS A 170 -19.03 5.05 -16.58
C HIS A 170 -17.84 5.62 -15.82
N ALA A 171 -17.28 4.83 -14.93
CA ALA A 171 -16.15 5.20 -14.11
C ALA A 171 -14.87 4.59 -14.69
N LEU A 172 -13.97 5.45 -15.16
CA LEU A 172 -12.63 5.04 -15.53
C LEU A 172 -11.73 5.21 -14.31
N MET A 173 -11.26 4.08 -13.77
CA MET A 173 -10.28 4.05 -12.70
C MET A 173 -8.91 3.72 -13.26
N LEU A 174 -8.01 4.68 -13.16
CA LEU A 174 -6.63 4.54 -13.62
C LEU A 174 -5.75 4.33 -12.40
N ILE A 175 -5.18 3.12 -12.29
CA ILE A 175 -4.09 2.84 -11.38
C ILE A 175 -2.83 3.39 -12.05
N LYS A 176 -2.39 4.59 -11.64
CA LYS A 176 -1.41 5.38 -12.39
C LYS A 176 0.00 5.27 -11.82
N ILE A 177 1.01 5.48 -12.66
CA ILE A 177 2.30 5.99 -12.20
C ILE A 177 2.05 7.43 -11.69
N PRO A 178 2.70 7.93 -10.63
CA PRO A 178 2.56 9.35 -10.24
C PRO A 178 3.03 10.25 -11.40
N ILE A 179 2.10 10.75 -12.22
CA ILE A 179 2.40 11.61 -13.36
C ILE A 179 2.73 13.02 -12.87
N LYS A 180 3.92 13.28 -12.33
CA LYS A 180 4.43 14.66 -12.31
C LYS A 180 4.71 15.05 -13.77
N MET A 181 3.72 15.67 -14.44
CA MET A 181 4.01 16.58 -15.54
C MET A 181 4.72 17.80 -14.95
N LYS A 182 6.00 17.65 -14.64
CA LYS A 182 6.96 18.74 -14.63
C LYS A 182 8.20 18.22 -15.33
N LYS A 183 8.54 18.92 -16.40
CA LYS A 183 9.78 18.79 -17.16
C LYS A 183 10.96 18.89 -16.19
N PHE A 184 11.46 17.75 -15.70
CA PHE A 184 12.77 17.62 -15.08
C PHE A 184 13.30 16.22 -15.37
N ILE A 185 14.49 16.20 -15.95
CA ILE A 185 15.29 15.03 -16.28
C ILE A 185 15.74 14.37 -14.96
N HIS A 186 15.51 13.05 -14.85
CA HIS A 186 16.00 12.05 -13.88
C HIS A 186 14.87 11.30 -13.15
N ALA A 187 14.86 9.97 -13.32
CA ALA A 187 14.06 9.03 -12.55
C ALA A 187 14.24 9.28 -11.03
N PRO A 188 13.25 8.95 -10.18
CA PRO A 188 13.45 9.01 -8.74
C PRO A 188 14.62 8.07 -8.38
N VAL A 189 15.76 8.66 -8.04
CA VAL A 189 16.97 7.90 -7.70
C VAL A 189 16.64 7.09 -6.44
N ALA A 190 16.69 5.76 -6.56
CA ALA A 190 16.58 4.89 -5.40
C ALA A 190 17.69 5.24 -4.40
N ALA A 191 17.37 5.30 -3.11
CA ALA A 191 18.38 5.45 -2.09
C ALA A 191 19.11 4.11 -1.93
N ARG A 192 20.44 4.14 -2.00
CA ARG A 192 21.28 2.98 -1.69
C ARG A 192 21.42 2.85 -0.19
N PHE A 193 21.11 1.68 0.35
CA PHE A 193 21.45 1.26 1.70
C PHE A 193 22.57 0.24 1.66
N ASP A 194 23.70 0.55 2.28
CA ASP A 194 24.73 -0.44 2.58
C ASP A 194 24.47 -0.99 3.98
N ILE A 195 23.94 -2.22 4.07
CA ILE A 195 23.66 -2.88 5.35
C ILE A 195 24.86 -3.76 5.70
N VAL A 196 25.58 -3.42 6.77
CA VAL A 196 26.86 -4.05 7.12
C VAL A 196 26.71 -4.81 8.43
N ASN A 197 27.16 -6.06 8.45
CA ASN A 197 27.31 -6.81 9.70
C ASN A 197 28.74 -6.67 10.21
N ARG A 198 28.96 -5.94 11.31
CA ARG A 198 30.24 -5.92 12.04
C ARG A 198 30.20 -6.72 13.34
N CYS A 199 29.09 -7.41 13.62
CA CYS A 199 29.01 -8.26 14.79
C CYS A 199 29.97 -9.45 14.64
N PRO A 200 30.53 -9.98 15.74
CA PRO A 200 31.37 -11.17 15.71
C PRO A 200 30.58 -12.47 15.42
N TYR A 201 29.30 -12.36 15.07
CA TYR A 201 28.38 -13.45 14.76
C TYR A 201 27.53 -13.13 13.54
N THR A 202 26.93 -14.16 12.96
CA THR A 202 26.01 -14.02 11.82
C THR A 202 24.73 -13.31 12.23
N VAL A 203 24.30 -12.36 11.40
CA VAL A 203 23.03 -11.65 11.50
C VAL A 203 22.23 -11.94 10.24
N TRP A 204 20.91 -12.08 10.37
CA TRP A 204 20.01 -12.16 9.23
C TRP A 204 19.25 -10.84 9.09
N PRO A 205 19.83 -9.79 8.48
CA PRO A 205 19.08 -8.57 8.25
C PRO A 205 17.79 -8.84 7.49
N ALA A 206 16.79 -8.05 7.83
CA ALA A 206 15.50 -8.02 7.17
C ALA A 206 15.14 -6.58 6.82
N ALA A 207 14.39 -6.41 5.73
CA ALA A 207 14.02 -5.11 5.18
C ALA A 207 12.62 -5.17 4.55
N ILE A 208 11.72 -4.30 4.98
CA ILE A 208 10.37 -4.16 4.42
C ILE A 208 10.11 -2.68 4.05
N PRO A 209 9.28 -2.41 3.02
CA PRO A 209 8.62 -3.38 2.14
C PRO A 209 9.55 -3.97 1.06
N LYS A 210 10.80 -3.48 0.96
CA LYS A 210 11.76 -3.91 -0.05
C LYS A 210 12.98 -4.58 0.60
N GLY A 211 13.36 -5.73 0.06
CA GLY A 211 14.58 -6.45 0.41
C GLY A 211 14.31 -7.83 1.00
N GLY A 212 13.26 -7.96 1.82
CA GLY A 212 12.89 -9.22 2.45
C GLY A 212 13.85 -9.54 3.58
N GLY A 213 14.83 -10.40 3.31
CA GLY A 213 15.90 -10.71 4.26
C GLY A 213 16.89 -11.71 3.71
N ARG A 214 18.09 -11.74 4.29
CA ARG A 214 19.17 -12.66 3.91
C ARG A 214 20.15 -12.85 5.05
N GLN A 215 21.00 -13.86 4.95
CA GLN A 215 22.13 -14.05 5.86
C GLN A 215 23.27 -13.08 5.54
N LEU A 216 23.85 -12.49 6.58
CA LEU A 216 25.12 -11.77 6.56
C LEU A 216 26.02 -12.34 7.66
N ASN A 217 27.12 -12.98 7.26
CA ASN A 217 28.21 -13.31 8.17
C ASN A 217 28.99 -12.04 8.55
N SER A 218 29.83 -12.15 9.58
CA SER A 218 30.67 -11.04 10.04
C SER A 218 31.50 -10.45 8.89
N GLY A 219 31.54 -9.12 8.83
CA GLY A 219 32.24 -8.33 7.81
C GLY A 219 31.51 -8.21 6.47
N GLN A 220 30.40 -8.92 6.26
CA GLN A 220 29.66 -8.85 4.99
C GLN A 220 28.80 -7.59 4.90
N THR A 221 28.59 -7.15 3.67
CA THR A 221 27.71 -6.03 3.32
C THR A 221 26.62 -6.51 2.38
N TRP A 222 25.38 -6.10 2.67
CA TRP A 222 24.24 -6.24 1.79
C TRP A 222 23.88 -4.88 1.20
N PRO A 223 24.21 -4.67 -0.08
CA PRO A 223 23.69 -3.55 -0.83
C PRO A 223 22.20 -3.70 -1.16
N LEU A 224 21.40 -2.70 -0.84
CA LEU A 224 19.97 -2.68 -1.12
C LEU A 224 19.55 -1.32 -1.70
N ASP A 225 18.92 -1.34 -2.88
CA ASP A 225 18.34 -0.15 -3.49
C ASP A 225 16.86 -0.04 -3.13
N ILE A 226 16.48 1.05 -2.47
CA ILE A 226 15.12 1.30 -2.04
C ILE A 226 14.53 2.46 -2.85
N PRO A 227 13.41 2.25 -3.56
CA PRO A 227 12.80 3.30 -4.39
C PRO A 227 12.46 4.56 -3.59
N ALA A 228 12.66 5.73 -4.20
CA ALA A 228 12.14 6.97 -3.63
C ALA A 228 10.60 6.92 -3.52
N GLY A 229 10.04 7.53 -2.48
CA GLY A 229 8.61 7.46 -2.16
C GLY A 229 8.23 6.28 -1.27
N THR A 230 9.18 5.39 -0.94
CA THR A 230 8.95 4.32 0.05
C THR A 230 8.66 4.93 1.42
N SER A 231 7.56 4.52 2.06
CA SER A 231 7.14 4.97 3.39
C SER A 231 6.93 3.79 4.34
N ALA A 232 6.92 4.06 5.65
CA ALA A 232 6.78 3.06 6.71
C ALA A 232 7.77 1.88 6.56
N ALA A 233 8.99 2.16 6.09
CA ALA A 233 9.99 1.14 5.85
C ALA A 233 10.82 0.88 7.10
N ARG A 234 11.26 -0.38 7.23
CA ARG A 234 12.03 -0.86 8.38
C ARG A 234 13.17 -1.74 7.92
N ILE A 235 14.34 -1.56 8.54
CA ILE A 235 15.45 -2.49 8.49
C ILE A 235 15.82 -2.89 9.92
N TRP A 236 16.00 -4.18 10.15
CA TRP A 236 16.40 -4.70 11.46
C TRP A 236 17.28 -5.94 11.31
N GLY A 237 17.96 -6.31 12.40
CA GLY A 237 18.79 -7.51 12.45
C GLY A 237 18.11 -8.62 13.23
N ARG A 238 18.22 -9.86 12.73
CA ARG A 238 17.73 -11.08 13.38
C ARG A 238 18.90 -11.95 13.82
N THR A 239 18.74 -12.63 14.96
CA THR A 239 19.77 -13.48 15.56
C THR A 239 19.27 -14.89 15.82
N GLY A 240 20.20 -15.84 15.92
CA GLY A 240 19.89 -17.23 16.25
C GLY A 240 18.93 -17.88 15.25
N CYS A 241 19.07 -17.56 13.96
CA CYS A 241 18.15 -18.04 12.94
C CYS A 241 18.56 -19.43 12.40
N SER A 242 17.55 -20.24 12.11
CA SER A 242 17.70 -21.48 11.34
C SER A 242 16.60 -21.51 10.29
N PHE A 243 16.97 -21.74 9.03
CA PHE A 243 16.05 -21.84 7.90
C PHE A 243 16.34 -23.10 7.10
N ASP A 244 15.29 -23.74 6.61
CA ASP A 244 15.37 -24.81 5.64
C ASP A 244 15.64 -24.27 4.22
N ALA A 245 15.74 -25.18 3.25
CA ALA A 245 15.99 -24.83 1.85
C ALA A 245 14.86 -24.01 1.18
N SER A 246 13.65 -24.04 1.75
CA SER A 246 12.53 -23.21 1.29
C SER A 246 12.56 -21.79 1.88
N GLY A 247 13.53 -21.51 2.76
CA GLY A 247 13.63 -20.25 3.49
C GLY A 247 12.60 -20.14 4.61
N ARG A 248 12.10 -21.26 5.14
CA ARG A 248 11.18 -21.32 6.28
C ARG A 248 11.92 -21.82 7.52
N GLY A 249 11.57 -21.29 8.68
CA GLY A 249 12.27 -21.62 9.92
C GLY A 249 11.91 -20.67 11.06
N SER A 250 12.90 -20.27 11.85
CA SER A 250 12.69 -19.32 12.95
C SER A 250 13.98 -18.58 13.33
N CYS A 251 13.81 -17.41 13.95
CA CYS A 251 14.87 -16.66 14.63
C CYS A 251 14.56 -16.49 16.12
N GLN A 252 15.61 -16.38 16.95
CA GLN A 252 15.47 -16.11 18.38
C GLN A 252 14.96 -14.68 18.65
N THR A 253 15.45 -13.69 17.90
CA THR A 253 15.00 -12.30 17.98
C THR A 253 14.67 -11.76 16.60
N GLY A 254 13.63 -10.93 16.49
CA GLY A 254 13.25 -10.26 15.24
C GLY A 254 12.68 -11.17 14.15
N ASP A 255 12.22 -12.37 14.52
CA ASP A 255 11.57 -13.29 13.59
C ASP A 255 10.35 -12.63 12.92
N CYS A 256 10.14 -12.88 11.63
CA CYS A 256 9.06 -12.28 10.84
C CYS A 256 8.05 -13.32 10.35
N GLY A 257 7.62 -14.21 11.25
CA GLY A 257 6.66 -15.28 10.93
C GLY A 257 7.32 -16.51 10.30
N GLY A 258 8.57 -16.77 10.70
CA GLY A 258 9.37 -17.90 10.26
C GLY A 258 9.86 -17.83 8.81
N ALA A 259 9.87 -16.65 8.19
CA ALA A 259 10.34 -16.45 6.82
C ALA A 259 11.77 -15.88 6.79
N LEU A 260 12.64 -16.41 5.92
CA LEU A 260 13.93 -15.81 5.63
C LEU A 260 13.76 -14.45 4.93
N SER A 261 12.87 -14.39 3.95
CA SER A 261 12.48 -13.16 3.23
C SER A 261 11.23 -12.57 3.87
N CYS A 262 11.38 -11.50 4.66
CA CYS A 262 10.28 -10.93 5.44
C CYS A 262 9.30 -10.11 4.59
N SER A 263 8.01 -10.32 4.84
CA SER A 263 6.92 -9.41 4.45
C SER A 263 6.26 -8.72 5.65
N LEU A 264 6.52 -9.22 6.86
CA LEU A 264 6.03 -8.71 8.13
C LEU A 264 7.17 -8.06 8.91
N SER A 265 6.84 -7.14 9.82
CA SER A 265 7.81 -6.61 10.77
C SER A 265 8.27 -7.69 11.76
N GLY A 266 9.47 -7.52 12.32
CA GLY A 266 10.06 -8.49 13.24
C GLY A 266 9.38 -8.51 14.60
N LYS A 267 9.26 -9.70 15.19
CA LYS A 267 8.79 -9.89 16.56
C LYS A 267 9.82 -9.34 17.56
N SER A 268 9.35 -8.53 18.51
CA SER A 268 10.12 -8.02 19.65
C SER A 268 10.90 -9.14 20.37
N PRO A 269 12.14 -8.90 20.84
CA PRO A 269 12.86 -7.63 20.82
C PRO A 269 13.54 -7.31 19.48
N THR A 270 13.42 -6.07 19.01
CA THR A 270 14.06 -5.59 17.77
C THR A 270 14.49 -4.13 17.83
N THR A 271 15.80 -3.88 17.68
CA THR A 271 16.30 -2.55 17.32
C THR A 271 15.93 -2.28 15.85
N LEU A 272 15.16 -1.23 15.60
CA LEU A 272 14.68 -0.87 14.27
C LEU A 272 15.41 0.36 13.73
N ALA A 273 15.78 0.33 12.45
CA ALA A 273 15.97 1.53 11.64
C ALA A 273 14.69 1.77 10.84
N GLU A 274 14.02 2.89 11.08
CA GLU A 274 12.78 3.26 10.40
C GLU A 274 13.05 4.45 9.47
N PHE A 275 12.38 4.45 8.31
CA PHE A 275 12.56 5.54 7.35
C PHE A 275 11.41 5.71 6.37
N SER A 276 11.29 6.92 5.85
CA SER A 276 10.46 7.29 4.71
C SER A 276 11.30 8.11 3.73
N LEU A 277 11.39 7.68 2.47
CA LEU A 277 12.23 8.28 1.44
C LEU A 277 11.44 9.19 0.53
N ASN A 278 11.99 10.35 0.20
CA ASN A 278 11.36 11.36 -0.66
C ASN A 278 9.89 11.61 -0.27
N ALA A 279 9.67 11.76 1.02
CA ALA A 279 8.40 12.19 1.59
C ALA A 279 8.24 13.72 1.38
N GLY A 280 7.29 14.33 2.10
CA GLY A 280 6.96 15.76 1.97
C GLY A 280 8.19 16.67 1.90
N ASN A 281 8.19 17.58 0.91
CA ASN A 281 9.27 18.52 0.59
C ASN A 281 10.59 17.89 0.07
N ASN A 282 10.52 16.72 -0.59
CA ASN A 282 11.70 16.02 -1.12
C ASN A 282 12.74 15.79 -0.01
N LYS A 283 12.25 15.29 1.12
CA LYS A 283 13.05 14.94 2.30
C LYS A 283 12.92 13.46 2.59
N ASP A 284 14.02 12.89 3.03
CA ASP A 284 14.03 11.59 3.66
C ASP A 284 13.95 11.81 5.17
N TYR A 285 13.14 11.00 5.86
CA TYR A 285 13.03 11.00 7.31
C TYR A 285 13.52 9.66 7.82
N ILE A 286 14.41 9.68 8.81
CA ILE A 286 15.05 8.49 9.37
C ILE A 286 15.08 8.58 10.90
N ASP A 287 14.99 7.43 11.55
CA ASP A 287 15.22 7.28 12.99
C ASP A 287 15.64 5.85 13.36
N LEU A 288 16.09 5.72 14.61
CA LEU A 288 16.22 4.45 15.29
C LEU A 288 15.08 4.32 16.30
N SER A 289 14.61 3.09 16.52
CA SER A 289 13.58 2.80 17.52
C SER A 289 13.93 1.54 18.31
N VAL A 290 13.74 1.64 19.63
CA VAL A 290 13.80 0.53 20.59
C VAL A 290 12.47 0.37 21.34
N ILE A 291 11.39 0.98 20.82
CA ILE A 291 10.02 0.79 21.34
C ILE A 291 9.68 -0.71 21.37
N ASP A 292 10.01 -1.43 20.30
CA ASP A 292 9.82 -2.87 20.17
C ASP A 292 10.96 -3.68 20.84
N GLY A 293 11.69 -3.09 21.77
CA GLY A 293 12.82 -3.67 22.48
C GLY A 293 14.15 -3.52 21.76
N PHE A 294 15.23 -3.98 22.39
CA PHE A 294 16.59 -3.91 21.86
C PHE A 294 17.18 -5.31 21.73
N ASN A 295 17.84 -5.59 20.60
CA ASN A 295 18.51 -6.88 20.40
C ASN A 295 19.95 -6.74 19.87
N ILE A 296 20.18 -5.89 18.86
CA ILE A 296 21.49 -5.69 18.24
C ILE A 296 21.83 -4.20 18.26
N PRO A 297 23.06 -3.81 18.66
CA PRO A 297 23.55 -2.46 18.46
C PRO A 297 23.49 -2.04 16.98
N MET A 298 23.03 -0.84 16.69
CA MET A 298 22.83 -0.35 15.33
C MET A 298 23.32 1.09 15.18
N GLN A 299 24.00 1.36 14.07
CA GLN A 299 24.21 2.72 13.57
C GLN A 299 23.40 2.90 12.28
N PHE A 300 22.78 4.07 12.13
CA PHE A 300 22.12 4.49 10.91
C PHE A 300 22.66 5.86 10.50
N SER A 301 23.38 5.90 9.38
CA SER A 301 24.08 7.10 8.91
C SER A 301 23.78 7.43 7.45
N SER A 302 23.72 8.71 7.11
CA SER A 302 23.74 9.18 5.72
C SER A 302 25.15 9.17 5.14
N THR A 303 25.27 8.86 3.86
CA THR A 303 26.56 8.69 3.16
C THR A 303 26.72 9.56 1.92
N SER A 304 25.70 10.34 1.54
CA SER A 304 25.75 11.20 0.36
C SER A 304 24.90 12.48 0.51
N ASN A 305 24.82 13.26 -0.58
CA ASN A 305 23.97 14.45 -0.73
C ASN A 305 24.16 15.54 0.34
N GLY A 306 25.37 15.64 0.88
CA GLY A 306 25.70 16.64 1.90
C GLY A 306 24.94 16.46 3.22
N CYS A 307 24.27 15.32 3.42
CA CYS A 307 23.66 14.99 4.71
C CYS A 307 24.70 14.33 5.61
N ASN A 308 24.84 14.85 6.83
CA ASN A 308 25.82 14.37 7.82
C ASN A 308 25.11 13.89 9.10
N LYS A 309 24.08 13.04 8.94
CA LYS A 309 23.34 12.46 10.06
C LYS A 309 23.93 11.10 10.41
N VAL A 310 24.18 10.89 11.70
CA VAL A 310 24.65 9.62 12.26
C VAL A 310 23.86 9.40 13.55
N LEU A 311 23.06 8.33 13.57
CA LEU A 311 22.29 7.88 14.73
C LEU A 311 22.98 6.61 15.26
N ASN A 312 23.23 6.53 16.57
CA ASN A 312 23.86 5.37 17.19
C ASN A 312 23.03 4.86 18.36
N CYS A 313 22.70 3.57 18.30
CA CYS A 313 22.08 2.87 19.41
C CYS A 313 22.91 1.64 19.78
N ARG A 314 23.64 1.71 20.90
CA ARG A 314 24.52 0.62 21.36
C ARG A 314 23.96 -0.22 22.50
N ASP A 315 22.89 0.25 23.13
CA ASP A 315 22.18 -0.41 24.21
C ASP A 315 20.71 0.03 24.22
N SER A 316 19.90 -0.59 25.08
CA SER A 316 18.46 -0.36 25.16
C SER A 316 18.07 1.03 25.67
N ASN A 317 18.99 1.83 26.20
CA ASN A 317 18.77 3.17 26.75
C ASN A 317 19.36 4.27 25.86
N CYS A 318 19.71 3.94 24.61
CA CYS A 318 20.43 4.84 23.72
C CYS A 318 19.66 6.15 23.44
N PRO A 319 20.32 7.33 23.49
CA PRO A 319 19.63 8.61 23.38
C PRO A 319 19.13 8.92 21.96
N ASP A 320 19.69 8.27 20.93
CA ASP A 320 19.38 8.54 19.52
C ASP A 320 18.14 7.77 19.02
N ALA A 321 17.57 6.87 19.82
CA ALA A 321 16.41 6.08 19.44
C ALA A 321 15.12 6.50 20.17
N TYR A 322 13.99 6.19 19.54
CA TYR A 322 12.67 6.21 20.17
C TYR A 322 12.58 5.15 21.26
N HIS A 323 12.18 5.55 22.47
CA HIS A 323 11.83 4.65 23.58
C HIS A 323 10.32 4.52 23.76
N GLN A 324 9.59 5.54 23.31
CA GLN A 324 8.14 5.64 23.40
C GLN A 324 7.58 6.48 22.23
N PRO A 325 6.30 6.31 21.85
CA PRO A 325 5.74 6.92 20.64
C PRO A 325 5.80 8.46 20.57
N ASN A 326 5.85 9.13 21.73
CA ASN A 326 5.86 10.58 21.85
C ASN A 326 7.27 11.20 21.88
N ASP A 327 8.33 10.40 21.78
CA ASP A 327 9.68 10.94 21.61
C ASP A 327 9.81 11.71 20.28
N VAL A 328 10.83 12.55 20.15
CA VAL A 328 11.13 13.26 18.90
C VAL A 328 12.57 12.95 18.53
N LYS A 329 12.78 11.87 17.78
CA LYS A 329 14.12 11.40 17.38
C LYS A 329 14.33 11.36 15.86
N THR A 330 13.27 11.52 15.09
CA THR A 330 13.34 11.59 13.63
C THR A 330 14.20 12.75 13.17
N VAL A 331 15.15 12.45 12.28
CA VAL A 331 15.98 13.44 11.59
C VAL A 331 15.70 13.39 10.09
N SER A 332 15.93 14.51 9.41
CA SER A 332 15.69 14.62 7.97
C SER A 332 16.97 14.80 7.16
N CYS A 333 17.03 14.18 5.98
CA CYS A 333 18.03 14.40 4.93
C CYS A 333 17.38 14.89 3.63
N PRO A 334 18.13 15.49 2.68
CA PRO A 334 17.64 15.73 1.32
C PRO A 334 17.22 14.43 0.63
N GLY A 335 16.17 14.47 -0.19
CA GLY A 335 15.72 13.31 -0.96
C GLY A 335 16.81 12.74 -1.87
N GLY A 336 16.83 11.41 -1.98
CA GLY A 336 17.83 10.68 -2.77
C GLY A 336 19.17 10.50 -2.05
N THR A 337 19.23 10.78 -0.75
CA THR A 337 20.42 10.51 0.07
C THR A 337 20.65 9.01 0.16
N ASN A 338 21.90 8.58 0.12
CA ASN A 338 22.29 7.19 0.38
C ASN A 338 22.59 7.01 1.86
N TYR A 339 22.47 5.78 2.32
CA TYR A 339 22.55 5.43 3.72
C TYR A 339 23.43 4.21 3.96
N ARG A 340 23.85 4.07 5.21
CA ARG A 340 24.54 2.91 5.73
C ARG A 340 23.95 2.53 7.07
N ILE A 341 23.65 1.25 7.22
CA ILE A 341 23.23 0.65 8.49
C ILE A 341 24.32 -0.32 8.90
N ILE A 342 24.82 -0.20 10.14
CA ILE A 342 25.86 -1.07 10.66
C ILE A 342 25.33 -1.75 11.91
N PHE A 343 25.27 -3.08 11.89
CA PHE A 343 25.08 -3.89 13.09
C PHE A 343 26.41 -4.00 13.83
N CYS A 344 26.38 -3.80 15.16
CA CYS A 344 27.57 -3.73 16.02
C CYS A 344 28.58 -2.66 15.55
N PRO A 345 28.17 -1.37 15.51
CA PRO A 345 28.94 -0.27 14.93
C PRO A 345 30.17 0.15 15.72
#